data_AF-D0WHK9-F1
#
_entry.id   AF-D0WHK9-F1
#
_cell.length_a   1.000
_cell.length_b   1.000
_cell.length_c   1.000
_cell.angle_alpha   90.00
_cell.angle_beta   90.00
_cell.angle_gamma   90.00
#
_symmetry.space_group_name_H-M   'P 1'
#
loop_
_entity.id
_entity.type
_entity.pdbx_description
1 polymer ?
#
loop_
_entity_poly.entity_id
_entity_poly.type
_entity_poly.pdbx_seq_one_letter_code
_entity_poly.pdbx_strand_id
1 'polypeptide(L)'
;MDAIVISDLEVFAYHGVFPEENALGQKLLVSLRLEVDLRPAGERDDLSASVDYGAVCRLADGFLRAHVFKLIEAAAEGLASEILAQFPTVEAVEVQIKKPWAPIGLPLAYAGVEIRRERRR
;
A
#
# COMPACT_ATOMS: atom_id res chain seq x y z
N MET A 1 -10.15 17.44 0.66
CA MET A 1 -9.49 16.73 -0.43
C MET A 1 -10.15 15.36 -0.51
N ASP A 2 -10.62 14.98 -1.68
CA ASP A 2 -11.31 13.71 -1.87
C ASP A 2 -10.29 12.56 -1.87
N ALA A 3 -10.75 11.34 -1.63
CA ALA A 3 -9.84 10.20 -1.59
C ALA A 3 -10.51 8.90 -2.00
N ILE A 4 -9.72 8.05 -2.65
CA ILE A 4 -10.02 6.63 -2.82
C ILE A 4 -9.37 5.86 -1.67
N VAL A 5 -10.15 4.99 -1.03
CA VAL A 5 -9.70 4.22 0.13
C VAL A 5 -9.76 2.73 -0.18
N ILE A 6 -8.64 2.05 0.06
CA ILE A 6 -8.51 0.58 -0.01
C ILE A 6 -8.13 0.14 1.40
N SER A 7 -8.86 -0.82 1.96
CA SER A 7 -8.66 -1.27 3.34
C SER A 7 -8.29 -2.74 3.40
N ASP A 8 -7.23 -3.03 4.13
CA ASP A 8 -6.75 -4.37 4.49
C ASP A 8 -6.68 -5.34 3.30
N LEU A 9 -6.13 -4.88 2.17
CA LEU A 9 -5.77 -5.76 1.05
C LEU A 9 -4.77 -6.80 1.56
N GLU A 10 -5.16 -8.08 1.49
CA GLU A 10 -4.30 -9.17 1.92
C GLU A 10 -3.24 -9.47 0.86
N VAL A 11 -1.97 -9.36 1.25
CA VAL A 11 -0.82 -9.70 0.40
C VAL A 11 0.04 -10.72 1.12
N PHE A 12 0.33 -11.84 0.46
CA PHE A 12 1.27 -12.82 0.98
C PHE A 12 2.65 -12.54 0.41
N ALA A 13 3.60 -12.17 1.27
CA ALA A 13 4.93 -11.76 0.86
C ALA A 13 6.00 -12.20 1.86
N TYR A 14 7.26 -12.13 1.43
CA TYR A 14 8.41 -12.71 2.12
C TYR A 14 9.26 -11.66 2.82
N HIS A 15 8.64 -10.61 3.37
CA HIS A 15 9.38 -9.52 4.03
C HIS A 15 9.73 -9.85 5.48
N GLY A 16 11.00 -9.65 5.83
CA GLY A 16 11.45 -9.83 7.20
C GLY A 16 12.96 -9.62 7.38
N VAL A 17 13.32 -9.31 8.62
CA VAL A 17 14.72 -9.22 9.03
C VAL A 17 15.27 -10.62 9.29
N PHE A 18 14.43 -11.52 9.81
CA PHE A 18 14.83 -12.86 10.16
C PHE A 18 14.82 -13.78 8.93
N PRO A 19 15.85 -14.63 8.74
CA PRO A 19 15.90 -15.58 7.62
C PRO A 19 14.64 -16.47 7.51
N GLU A 20 14.05 -16.82 8.63
CA GLU A 20 12.85 -17.65 8.73
C GLU A 20 11.61 -16.95 8.14
N GLU A 21 11.50 -15.62 8.28
CA GLU A 21 10.41 -14.84 7.69
C GLU A 21 10.48 -14.83 6.17
N ASN A 22 11.70 -14.79 5.61
CA ASN A 22 11.93 -14.81 4.18
C ASN A 22 11.70 -16.21 3.58
N ALA A 23 11.81 -17.26 4.40
CA ALA A 23 11.56 -18.64 3.97
C ALA A 23 10.08 -19.05 4.05
N LEU A 24 9.40 -18.66 5.13
CA LEU A 24 8.00 -19.04 5.37
C LEU A 24 7.01 -18.09 4.69
N GLY A 25 7.39 -16.82 4.54
CA GLY A 25 6.48 -15.76 4.14
C GLY A 25 5.40 -15.50 5.19
N GLN A 26 4.71 -14.39 5.03
CA GLN A 26 3.61 -14.05 5.93
C GLN A 26 2.60 -13.12 5.29
N LYS A 27 1.42 -13.07 5.90
CA LYS A 27 0.36 -12.16 5.51
C LYS A 27 0.70 -10.73 5.94
N LEU A 28 0.63 -9.82 4.98
CA LEU A 28 0.56 -8.38 5.19
C LEU A 28 -0.87 -7.92 4.88
N LEU A 29 -1.37 -6.95 5.66
CA LEU A 29 -2.60 -6.23 5.34
C LEU A 29 -2.20 -4.82 4.91
N VAL A 30 -2.54 -4.45 3.68
CA VAL A 30 -2.15 -3.18 3.08
C VAL A 30 -3.39 -2.31 2.95
N SER A 31 -3.37 -1.14 3.59
CA SER A 31 -4.40 -0.11 3.39
C SER A 31 -3.78 1.09 2.68
N LEU A 32 -4.54 1.67 1.75
CA LEU A 32 -4.12 2.81 0.94
C LEU A 32 -5.19 3.89 0.98
N ARG A 33 -4.77 5.14 1.13
CA ARG A 33 -5.60 6.32 0.91
C ARG A 33 -4.94 7.16 -0.18
N LEU A 34 -5.59 7.28 -1.32
CA LEU A 34 -5.11 8.06 -2.47
C LEU A 34 -5.84 9.39 -2.49
N GLU A 35 -5.15 10.50 -2.25
CA GLU A 35 -5.73 11.84 -2.36
C GLU A 35 -5.75 12.28 -3.82
N VAL A 36 -6.95 12.49 -4.36
CA VAL A 36 -7.22 12.78 -5.77
C VAL A 36 -8.52 13.60 -5.87
N ASP A 37 -8.61 14.52 -6.82
CA ASP A 37 -9.87 15.23 -7.11
C ASP A 37 -10.85 14.28 -7.80
N LEU A 38 -11.93 13.90 -7.10
CA LEU A 38 -12.95 12.99 -7.62
C LEU A 38 -14.12 13.72 -8.28
N ARG A 39 -14.17 15.05 -8.20
CA ARG A 39 -15.28 15.83 -8.73
C ARG A 39 -15.48 15.64 -10.24
N PRO A 40 -14.43 15.66 -11.10
CA PRO A 40 -14.63 15.48 -12.54
C PRO A 40 -15.22 14.11 -12.89
N ALA A 41 -14.79 13.05 -12.18
CA ALA A 41 -15.34 11.71 -12.35
C ALA A 41 -16.79 11.64 -11.86
N GLY A 42 -17.10 12.21 -10.69
CA GLY A 42 -18.46 12.19 -10.13
C GLY A 42 -19.48 13.00 -10.91
N GLU A 43 -19.07 14.11 -11.54
CA GLU A 43 -19.97 14.93 -12.38
C GLU A 43 -20.29 14.28 -13.73
N ARG A 44 -19.37 13.46 -14.25
CA ARG A 44 -19.42 12.94 -15.63
C ARG A 44 -19.67 11.43 -15.70
N ASP A 45 -19.66 10.75 -14.56
CA ASP A 45 -19.68 9.28 -14.48
C ASP A 45 -18.60 8.64 -15.37
N ASP A 46 -17.39 9.21 -15.33
CA ASP A 46 -16.28 8.85 -16.23
C ASP A 46 -15.08 8.32 -15.45
N LEU A 47 -14.82 7.01 -15.57
CA LEU A 47 -13.69 6.34 -14.94
C LEU A 47 -12.34 6.88 -15.43
N SER A 48 -12.26 7.40 -16.66
CA SER A 48 -11.02 7.97 -17.20
C SER A 48 -10.60 9.26 -16.48
N ALA A 49 -11.53 9.89 -15.77
CA ALA A 49 -11.30 11.04 -14.91
C ALA A 49 -11.03 10.65 -13.43
N SER A 50 -10.86 9.36 -13.13
CA SER A 50 -10.58 8.83 -11.79
C SER A 50 -9.34 7.92 -11.78
N VAL A 51 -9.12 7.22 -10.67
CA VAL A 51 -8.08 6.20 -10.52
C VAL A 51 -8.74 4.84 -10.35
N ASP A 52 -8.39 3.87 -11.20
CA ASP A 52 -8.85 2.49 -11.08
C ASP A 52 -8.24 1.82 -9.84
N TYR A 53 -9.01 1.73 -8.76
CA TYR A 53 -8.60 1.05 -7.52
C TYR A 53 -8.25 -0.42 -7.74
N GLY A 54 -8.82 -1.09 -8.75
CA GLY A 54 -8.44 -2.45 -9.12
C GLY A 54 -7.02 -2.52 -9.67
N ALA A 55 -6.62 -1.52 -10.48
CA ALA A 55 -5.24 -1.39 -10.94
C ALA A 55 -4.27 -1.09 -9.78
N VAL A 56 -4.67 -0.24 -8.83
CA VAL A 56 -3.88 0.05 -7.62
C VAL A 56 -3.69 -1.21 -6.77
N CYS A 57 -4.74 -2.01 -6.54
CA CYS A 57 -4.63 -3.27 -5.79
C CYS A 57 -3.68 -4.26 -6.47
N ARG A 58 -3.77 -4.42 -7.79
CA ARG A 58 -2.87 -5.29 -8.56
C ARG A 58 -1.43 -4.81 -8.51
N LEU A 59 -1.22 -3.49 -8.58
CA LEU A 59 0.10 -2.89 -8.41
C LEU A 59 0.68 -3.19 -7.03
N ALA A 60 -0.10 -2.96 -5.97
CA ALA A 60 0.35 -3.17 -4.60
C ALA A 60 0.70 -4.64 -4.31
N ASP A 61 -0.16 -5.58 -4.72
CA ASP A 61 0.12 -7.02 -4.58
C ASP A 61 1.35 -7.43 -5.39
N GLY A 62 1.45 -7.02 -6.66
CA GLY A 62 2.58 -7.33 -7.52
C GLY A 62 3.90 -6.75 -7.00
N PHE A 63 3.89 -5.49 -6.58
CA PHE A 63 5.07 -4.79 -6.06
C PHE A 63 5.64 -5.47 -4.81
N LEU A 64 4.79 -5.80 -3.84
CA LEU A 64 5.20 -6.42 -2.58
C LEU A 64 5.62 -7.89 -2.76
N ARG A 65 5.12 -8.59 -3.78
CA ARG A 65 5.60 -9.94 -4.12
C ARG A 65 6.93 -9.92 -4.87
N ALA A 66 7.13 -8.95 -5.75
CA ALA A 66 8.31 -8.86 -6.58
C ALA A 66 9.55 -8.37 -5.82
N HIS A 67 9.36 -7.54 -4.78
CA HIS A 67 10.45 -6.97 -4.01
C HIS A 67 10.47 -7.57 -2.60
N VAL A 68 11.64 -8.05 -2.17
CA VAL A 68 11.83 -8.52 -0.79
C VAL A 68 12.59 -7.46 -0.01
N PHE A 69 11.94 -6.95 1.04
CA PHE A 69 12.50 -5.94 1.94
C PHE A 69 12.70 -6.54 3.33
N LYS A 70 13.73 -6.06 4.03
CA LYS A 70 13.96 -6.37 5.44
C LYS A 70 12.94 -5.69 6.36
N LEU A 71 12.53 -4.48 5.99
CA LEU A 71 11.70 -3.58 6.79
C LEU A 71 10.38 -3.30 6.06
N ILE A 72 9.27 -3.27 6.79
CA ILE A 72 7.96 -2.89 6.24
C ILE A 72 7.88 -1.39 5.97
N GLU A 73 8.74 -0.58 6.60
CA GLU A 73 9.00 0.83 6.32
C GLU A 73 9.51 1.01 4.88
N ALA A 74 10.50 0.20 4.48
CA ALA A 74 11.06 0.26 3.14
C ALA A 74 10.06 -0.24 2.09
N ALA A 75 9.27 -1.25 2.45
CA ALA A 75 8.17 -1.73 1.61
C ALA A 75 7.10 -0.65 1.40
N ALA A 76 6.70 0.04 2.47
CA ALA A 76 5.75 1.14 2.40
C ALA A 76 6.30 2.31 1.58
N GLU A 77 7.57 2.69 1.78
CA GLU A 77 8.23 3.77 1.03
C GLU A 77 8.27 3.48 -0.48
N GLY A 78 8.67 2.25 -0.83
CA GLY A 78 8.73 1.79 -2.20
C GLY A 78 7.35 1.77 -2.84
N LEU A 79 6.36 1.24 -2.14
CA LEU A 79 4.97 1.19 -2.63
C LEU A 79 4.38 2.59 -2.83
N ALA A 80 4.60 3.51 -1.88
CA ALA A 80 4.16 4.89 -2.01
C ALA A 80 4.79 5.57 -3.24
N SER A 81 6.09 5.36 -3.44
CA SER A 81 6.82 5.88 -4.60
C SER A 81 6.29 5.32 -5.92
N GLU A 82 6.01 4.01 -5.98
CA GLU A 82 5.50 3.34 -7.17
C GLU A 82 4.07 3.80 -7.53
N ILE A 83 3.20 3.96 -6.53
CA ILE A 83 1.84 4.49 -6.73
C ILE A 83 1.92 5.92 -7.29
N LEU A 84 2.73 6.79 -6.68
CA LEU A 84 2.92 8.14 -7.20
C LEU A 84 3.62 8.16 -8.57
N ALA A 85 4.39 7.15 -8.95
CA ALA A 85 4.94 7.08 -10.30
C ALA A 85 3.87 6.70 -11.34
N GLN A 86 3.04 5.70 -11.05
CA GLN A 86 2.10 5.12 -12.01
C GLN A 86 0.74 5.85 -12.10
N PHE A 87 0.36 6.61 -11.08
CA PHE A 87 -0.92 7.32 -11.06
C PHE A 87 -0.72 8.85 -10.97
N PRO A 88 -0.49 9.54 -12.10
CA PRO A 88 -0.20 10.99 -12.16
C PRO A 88 -1.20 11.89 -11.45
N THR A 89 -2.47 11.51 -11.42
CA THR A 89 -3.58 12.25 -10.81
C THR A 89 -3.61 12.17 -9.28
N VAL A 90 -2.91 11.20 -8.69
CA VAL A 90 -2.78 11.09 -7.22
C VAL A 90 -1.77 12.14 -6.75
N GLU A 91 -2.21 13.02 -5.87
CA GLU A 91 -1.40 14.12 -5.31
C GLU A 91 -0.62 13.67 -4.07
N ALA A 92 -1.25 12.83 -3.25
CA ALA A 92 -0.68 12.24 -2.06
C ALA A 92 -1.20 10.82 -1.84
N VAL A 93 -0.39 10.00 -1.18
CA VAL A 93 -0.77 8.65 -0.78
C VAL A 93 -0.41 8.42 0.69
N GLU A 94 -1.35 7.85 1.44
CA GLU A 94 -1.09 7.24 2.74
C GLU A 94 -1.05 5.73 2.57
N VAL A 95 0.00 5.10 3.08
CA VAL A 95 0.24 3.65 3.01
C VAL A 95 0.34 3.13 4.43
N GLN A 96 -0.52 2.17 4.78
CA GLN A 96 -0.45 1.43 6.02
C GLN A 96 -0.16 -0.03 5.71
N ILE A 97 0.87 -0.59 6.34
CA ILE A 97 1.20 -2.02 6.25
C ILE A 97 1.11 -2.61 7.65
N LYS A 98 0.18 -3.54 7.85
CA LYS A 98 0.03 -4.32 9.08
C LYS A 98 0.63 -5.71 8.88
N LYS A 99 1.26 -6.20 9.94
CA LYS A 99 1.87 -7.51 10.07
C LYS A 99 1.22 -8.25 11.24
N PRO A 100 0.05 -8.90 11.02
CA PRO A 100 -0.68 -9.59 12.08
C PRO A 100 0.10 -10.75 12.70
N TRP A 101 1.02 -11.35 11.93
CA TRP A 101 1.82 -12.51 12.35
C TRP A 101 3.28 -12.14 12.65
N ALA A 102 3.53 -10.89 13.04
CA ALA A 102 4.86 -10.47 13.45
C ALA A 102 5.37 -11.34 14.63
N PRO A 103 6.62 -11.85 14.58
CA PRO A 103 7.14 -12.78 15.59
C PRO A 103 7.58 -12.04 16.87
N ILE A 104 6.62 -11.40 17.56
CA ILE A 104 6.85 -10.60 18.77
C ILE A 104 6.74 -11.45 20.05
N GLY A 105 6.05 -12.59 19.99
CA GLY A 105 5.90 -13.51 21.13
C GLY A 105 4.95 -13.01 22.23
N LEU A 106 4.14 -11.98 21.95
CA LEU A 106 3.16 -11.40 22.85
C LEU A 106 1.77 -11.37 22.19
N PRO A 107 0.67 -11.24 22.96
CA PRO A 107 -0.67 -11.07 22.40
C PRO A 107 -0.83 -9.64 21.86
N LEU A 108 -1.09 -9.50 20.57
CA LEU A 108 -1.46 -8.24 19.92
C LEU A 108 -2.27 -8.53 18.65
N ALA A 109 -2.99 -7.53 18.15
CA ALA A 109 -3.74 -7.66 16.89
C ALA A 109 -2.81 -7.63 15.66
N TYR A 110 -1.91 -6.63 15.61
CA TYR A 110 -0.87 -6.50 14.59
C TYR A 110 0.19 -5.48 15.03
N ALA A 111 1.40 -5.61 14.49
CA ALA A 111 2.36 -4.51 14.43
C ALA A 111 2.36 -3.95 13.01
N GLY A 112 2.67 -2.68 12.79
CA GLY A 112 2.60 -2.09 11.46
C GLY A 112 3.20 -0.71 11.36
N VAL A 113 3.28 -0.21 10.14
CA VAL A 113 3.75 1.14 9.80
C VAL A 113 2.69 1.87 9.02
N GLU A 114 2.70 3.20 9.14
CA GLU A 114 1.84 4.10 8.38
C GLU A 114 2.68 5.29 7.94
N ILE A 115 2.67 5.59 6.65
CA ILE A 115 3.40 6.72 6.08
C ILE A 115 2.50 7.51 5.14
N ARG A 116 2.78 8.81 5.02
CA ARG A 116 2.18 9.70 4.02
C ARG A 116 3.26 10.27 3.12
N ARG A 117 3.08 10.18 1.80
CA ARG A 117 3.98 10.78 0.80
C ARG A 117 3.18 11.62 -0.17
N GLU A 118 3.73 12.78 -0.50
CA GLU A 118 3.11 13.76 -1.40
C GLU A 118 4.06 14.03 -2.54
N ARG A 119 3.54 14.37 -3.72
CA ARG A 119 4.41 14.84 -4.81
C ARG A 119 5.08 16.15 -4.37
N ARG A 120 6.41 16.15 -4.36
CA ARG A 120 7.16 17.41 -4.25
C ARG A 120 6.87 18.25 -5.49
N ARG A 121 6.18 19.37 -5.31
CA ARG A 121 6.00 20.40 -6.32
C ARG A 121 7.30 21.17 -6.57
#